data_AF-A0AAJ6D4F9-F1
#
_entry.id   AF-A0AAJ6D4F9-F1
#
_cell.length_a   1.000
_cell.length_b   1.000
_cell.length_c   1.000
_cell.angle_alpha   90.00
_cell.angle_beta   90.00
_cell.angle_gamma   90.00
#
_symmetry.space_group_name_H-M   'P 1'
#
loop_
_entity.id
_entity.type
_entity.pdbx_description
1 polymer ?
#
loop_
_entity_poly.entity_id
_entity_poly.type
_entity_poly.pdbx_seq_one_letter_code
_entity_poly.pdbx_strand_id
1 'polypeptide(L)'
;MTMTSYPLTVPMPVLKLPLLTTDPLTAGELFSHCGVRIVALPLAPAMDAPGAATLGEVGGLGAWLKWEGLTVALPGFGQPLTKVKKNSERVGVHYQLPHGGAKKTVNGAEYEEWLKAAHASVALPLSQAPDHYAPVDNIVRSVAVNAAWGAQTPTGWGVVQGAGLKAARQESIAYLVEQNITNFYLGGFERPLEDEEWQRSLEMTTDLLPPNGLVMVEAATPFRIQAAIEAGAHLIISDLPLTLARHHRYLQEDLSDVPVEEGAPHGLPKQAWPYLTERHVGLAMRLLTEANVKNWTAYFAKKHREMLN
;
A
#
# COMPACT_ATOMS: atom_id res chain seq x y z
N MET A 1 15.38 -13.27 -2.41
CA MET A 1 15.64 -12.05 -3.22
C MET A 1 15.68 -10.85 -2.27
N THR A 2 16.59 -9.90 -2.47
CA THR A 2 16.66 -8.63 -1.71
C THR A 2 16.25 -7.48 -2.63
N MET A 3 15.71 -6.37 -2.10
CA MET A 3 15.31 -5.21 -2.94
C MET A 3 16.43 -4.68 -3.84
N THR A 4 17.70 -4.91 -3.47
CA THR A 4 18.88 -4.56 -4.26
C THR A 4 18.98 -5.26 -5.62
N SER A 5 18.18 -6.32 -5.88
CA SER A 5 18.13 -6.98 -7.20
C SER A 5 17.20 -6.31 -8.20
N TYR A 6 16.43 -5.29 -7.80
CA TYR A 6 15.58 -4.51 -8.71
C TYR A 6 16.23 -3.14 -8.94
N PRO A 7 16.43 -2.70 -10.19
CA PRO A 7 16.85 -1.33 -10.45
C PRO A 7 15.68 -0.41 -10.08
N LEU A 8 15.71 0.16 -8.87
CA LEU A 8 14.72 1.12 -8.39
C LEU A 8 14.92 2.50 -9.00
N THR A 9 15.51 2.60 -10.19
CA THR A 9 15.65 3.85 -10.96
C THR A 9 14.38 4.18 -11.75
N VAL A 10 13.37 3.32 -11.65
CA VAL A 10 12.12 3.33 -12.42
C VAL A 10 10.99 2.85 -11.51
N PRO A 11 9.75 3.34 -11.71
CA PRO A 11 8.62 3.05 -10.82
C PRO A 11 8.26 1.56 -10.89
N MET A 12 8.14 0.93 -9.73
CA MET A 12 7.79 -0.47 -9.58
C MET A 12 6.36 -0.63 -9.03
N PRO A 13 5.54 -1.51 -9.63
CA PRO A 13 4.21 -1.81 -9.11
C PRO A 13 4.29 -2.69 -7.85
N VAL A 14 3.56 -2.30 -6.81
CA VAL A 14 3.39 -3.08 -5.58
C VAL A 14 1.92 -3.45 -5.42
N LEU A 15 1.58 -4.74 -5.56
CA LEU A 15 0.19 -5.18 -5.47
C LEU A 15 -0.25 -5.18 -4.01
N LYS A 16 -1.21 -4.32 -3.65
CA LYS A 16 -1.78 -4.29 -2.30
C LYS A 16 -2.80 -5.42 -2.16
N LEU A 17 -2.53 -6.34 -1.22
CA LEU A 17 -3.48 -7.36 -0.82
C LEU A 17 -4.25 -6.84 0.41
N PRO A 18 -5.59 -6.72 0.36
CA PRO A 18 -6.37 -6.12 1.45
C PRO A 18 -6.37 -6.99 2.72
N LEU A 19 -6.10 -8.29 2.57
CA LEU A 19 -6.00 -9.28 3.63
C LEU A 19 -4.79 -10.19 3.35
N LEU A 20 -4.46 -11.08 4.28
CA LEU A 20 -3.37 -12.07 4.11
C LEU A 20 -3.79 -13.23 3.21
N THR A 21 -4.18 -12.91 1.97
CA THR A 21 -4.62 -13.85 0.95
C THR A 21 -4.35 -13.31 -0.45
N THR A 22 -4.08 -14.22 -1.38
CA THR A 22 -3.95 -13.93 -2.82
C THR A 22 -5.23 -14.20 -3.61
N ASP A 23 -6.29 -14.65 -2.94
CA ASP A 23 -7.60 -14.97 -3.54
C ASP A 23 -8.09 -13.85 -4.48
N PRO A 24 -8.62 -14.19 -5.66
CA PRO A 24 -8.94 -15.53 -6.19
C PRO A 24 -7.81 -16.25 -6.94
N LEU A 25 -6.59 -15.69 -6.95
CA LEU A 25 -5.43 -16.29 -7.58
C LEU A 25 -4.54 -16.97 -6.54
N THR A 26 -3.76 -17.93 -6.98
CA THR A 26 -2.67 -18.45 -6.13
C THR A 26 -1.48 -17.50 -6.19
N ALA A 27 -0.62 -17.53 -5.16
CA ALA A 27 0.65 -16.80 -5.16
C ALA A 27 1.51 -17.12 -6.39
N GLY A 28 1.56 -18.40 -6.79
CA GLY A 28 2.30 -18.84 -7.97
C GLY A 28 1.77 -18.24 -9.28
N GLU A 29 0.45 -18.05 -9.40
CA GLU A 29 -0.17 -17.42 -10.57
C GLU A 29 0.08 -15.92 -10.63
N LEU A 30 -0.05 -15.22 -9.50
CA LEU A 30 0.30 -13.80 -9.42
C LEU A 30 1.76 -13.58 -9.82
N PHE A 31 2.66 -14.43 -9.34
CA PHE A 31 4.09 -14.32 -9.65
C PHE A 31 4.40 -14.71 -11.09
N SER A 32 4.06 -15.94 -11.49
CA SER A 32 4.53 -16.53 -12.75
C SER A 32 3.69 -16.10 -13.96
N HIS A 33 2.37 -15.98 -13.80
CA HIS A 33 1.47 -15.67 -14.92
C HIS A 33 1.16 -14.19 -15.02
N CYS A 34 1.09 -13.47 -13.90
CA CYS A 34 0.72 -12.06 -13.88
C CYS A 34 1.92 -11.11 -13.74
N GLY A 35 3.13 -11.63 -13.51
CA GLY A 35 4.33 -10.80 -13.46
C GLY A 35 4.47 -9.96 -12.18
N VAL A 36 3.68 -10.22 -11.14
CA VAL A 36 3.79 -9.50 -9.86
C VAL A 36 5.10 -9.90 -9.19
N ARG A 37 5.82 -8.93 -8.62
CA ARG A 37 7.11 -9.15 -7.95
C ARG A 37 7.15 -8.66 -6.51
N ILE A 38 6.26 -7.73 -6.16
CA ILE A 38 6.16 -7.15 -4.82
C ILE A 38 4.69 -7.14 -4.42
N VAL A 39 4.39 -7.63 -3.22
CA VAL A 39 3.07 -7.51 -2.60
C VAL A 39 3.16 -6.70 -1.33
N ALA A 40 2.15 -5.87 -1.07
CA ALA A 40 2.00 -5.13 0.18
C ALA A 40 0.85 -5.70 1.00
N LEU A 41 1.11 -5.93 2.30
CA LEU A 41 0.19 -6.58 3.23
C LEU A 41 0.00 -5.72 4.49
N PRO A 42 -1.24 -5.45 4.92
CA PRO A 42 -1.49 -4.75 6.16
C PRO A 42 -1.27 -5.69 7.36
N LEU A 43 -0.49 -5.24 8.35
CA LEU A 43 -0.26 -5.99 9.59
C LEU A 43 -1.45 -5.93 10.54
N ALA A 44 -2.19 -4.82 10.62
CA ALA A 44 -3.29 -4.71 11.58
C ALA A 44 -4.37 -5.81 11.46
N PRO A 45 -4.80 -6.26 10.27
CA PRO A 45 -5.63 -7.45 10.14
C PRO A 45 -4.94 -8.74 10.60
N ALA A 46 -3.64 -8.90 10.33
CA ALA A 46 -2.84 -10.06 10.77
C ALA A 46 -2.81 -10.19 12.30
N MET A 47 -2.87 -9.04 12.99
CA MET A 47 -2.91 -8.96 14.45
C MET A 47 -4.14 -9.59 15.09
N ASP A 48 -5.19 -9.81 14.31
CA ASP A 48 -6.35 -10.56 14.76
C ASP A 48 -6.20 -12.05 14.47
N ALA A 49 -5.96 -12.37 13.20
CA ALA A 49 -5.69 -13.72 12.74
C ALA A 49 -4.69 -13.62 11.57
N PRO A 50 -3.59 -14.40 11.58
CA PRO A 50 -3.34 -15.57 12.44
C PRO A 50 -2.65 -15.29 13.79
N GLY A 51 -2.28 -14.05 14.12
CA GLY A 51 -1.48 -13.73 15.31
C GLY A 51 0.04 -13.85 15.11
N ALA A 52 0.83 -13.15 15.94
CA ALA A 52 2.27 -12.98 15.72
C ALA A 52 3.04 -14.30 15.88
N ALA A 53 2.69 -15.10 16.88
CA ALA A 53 3.32 -16.39 17.15
C ALA A 53 3.17 -17.33 15.94
N THR A 54 1.93 -17.51 15.46
CA THR A 54 1.64 -18.31 14.27
C THR A 54 2.39 -17.80 13.04
N LEU A 55 2.39 -16.48 12.81
CA LEU A 55 3.08 -15.89 11.67
C LEU A 55 4.59 -16.13 11.74
N GLY A 56 5.19 -15.97 12.92
CA GLY A 56 6.61 -16.24 13.16
C GLY A 56 6.99 -17.71 12.98
N GLU A 57 6.19 -18.64 13.50
CA GLU A 57 6.40 -20.09 13.35
C GLU A 57 6.35 -20.54 11.88
N VAL A 58 5.44 -19.96 11.09
CA VAL A 58 5.33 -20.25 9.64
C VAL A 58 6.47 -19.63 8.84
N GLY A 59 7.22 -18.68 9.41
CA GLY A 59 8.35 -18.02 8.77
C GLY A 59 8.03 -16.66 8.14
N GLY A 60 6.92 -16.03 8.52
CA GLY A 60 6.55 -14.67 8.14
C GLY A 60 5.55 -14.58 6.98
N LEU A 61 5.32 -13.36 6.49
CA LEU A 61 4.29 -13.02 5.50
C LEU A 61 4.49 -13.76 4.17
N GLY A 62 5.73 -13.87 3.71
CA GLY A 62 6.05 -14.56 2.45
C GLY A 62 5.72 -16.04 2.53
N ALA A 63 6.17 -16.71 3.59
CA ALA A 63 5.92 -18.12 3.82
C ALA A 63 4.42 -18.43 4.03
N TRP A 64 3.70 -17.56 4.76
CA TRP A 64 2.25 -17.64 4.95
C TRP A 64 1.49 -17.71 3.63
N LEU A 65 1.85 -16.84 2.67
CA LEU A 65 1.21 -16.79 1.35
C LEU A 65 1.79 -17.81 0.35
N LYS A 66 2.88 -18.51 0.70
CA LYS A 66 3.74 -19.20 -0.28
C LYS A 66 4.19 -18.25 -1.41
N TRP A 67 4.54 -17.04 -1.05
CA TRP A 67 4.98 -15.98 -1.95
C TRP A 67 6.50 -15.98 -2.12
N GLU A 68 6.96 -16.06 -3.37
CA GLU A 68 8.40 -16.11 -3.71
C GLU A 68 9.02 -14.73 -3.96
N GLY A 69 8.19 -13.70 -4.16
CA GLY A 69 8.63 -12.33 -4.39
C GLY A 69 8.92 -11.56 -3.10
N LEU A 70 9.02 -10.23 -3.23
CA LEU A 70 9.24 -9.34 -2.08
C LEU A 70 7.92 -9.00 -1.38
N THR A 71 8.01 -8.74 -0.08
CA THR A 71 6.87 -8.34 0.76
C THR A 71 7.10 -6.98 1.39
N VAL A 72 6.06 -6.14 1.37
CA VAL A 72 5.98 -4.87 2.11
C VAL A 72 4.96 -5.04 3.24
N ALA A 73 5.39 -4.88 4.49
CA ALA A 73 4.51 -4.86 5.65
C ALA A 73 4.04 -3.41 5.92
N LEU A 74 2.76 -3.16 5.65
CA LEU A 74 2.10 -1.89 5.94
C LEU A 74 1.51 -1.91 7.36
N PRO A 75 1.40 -0.79 8.07
CA PRO A 75 0.77 -0.76 9.40
C PRO A 75 -0.72 -1.17 9.32
N GLY A 76 -1.47 -0.58 8.39
CA GLY A 76 -2.78 -1.09 7.98
C GLY A 76 -3.95 -0.81 8.94
N PHE A 77 -3.87 0.20 9.81
CA PHE A 77 -4.88 0.47 10.84
C PHE A 77 -6.23 1.04 10.32
N GLY A 78 -6.31 1.38 9.03
CA GLY A 78 -7.56 1.64 8.29
C GLY A 78 -8.32 2.94 8.63
N GLN A 79 -8.24 3.43 9.86
CA GLN A 79 -8.89 4.67 10.31
C GLN A 79 -7.87 5.77 10.60
N PRO A 80 -8.24 7.06 10.40
CA PRO A 80 -7.35 8.15 10.75
C PRO A 80 -7.13 8.22 12.25
N LEU A 81 -5.97 8.75 12.63
CA LEU A 81 -5.67 9.10 14.00
C LEU A 81 -6.56 10.28 14.41
N THR A 82 -7.50 10.03 15.30
CA THR A 82 -8.43 11.04 15.84
C THR A 82 -8.07 11.39 17.28
N LYS A 83 -8.20 12.68 17.65
CA LYS A 83 -8.01 13.18 19.02
C LYS A 83 -6.64 12.82 19.61
N VAL A 84 -5.57 13.37 19.02
CA VAL A 84 -4.19 13.13 19.46
C VAL A 84 -3.96 13.77 20.83
N LYS A 85 -3.68 12.97 21.86
CA LYS A 85 -3.46 13.42 23.25
C LYS A 85 -1.96 13.44 23.58
N LYS A 86 -1.61 14.06 24.71
CA LYS A 86 -0.22 14.09 25.21
C LYS A 86 0.37 12.69 25.41
N ASN A 87 -0.43 11.72 25.83
CA ASN A 87 0.01 10.35 26.09
C ASN A 87 -0.10 9.39 24.89
N SER A 88 -0.52 9.86 23.71
CA SER A 88 -0.70 9.00 22.52
C SER A 88 0.57 8.25 22.13
N GLU A 89 1.74 8.87 22.29
CA GLU A 89 3.06 8.27 22.02
C GLU A 89 3.29 6.97 22.82
N ARG A 90 2.81 6.93 24.07
CA ARG A 90 2.94 5.77 24.97
C ARG A 90 1.80 4.77 24.79
N VAL A 91 0.58 5.26 24.57
CA VAL A 91 -0.61 4.40 24.45
C VAL A 91 -0.59 3.60 23.15
N GLY A 92 -0.06 4.19 22.07
CA GLY A 92 -0.04 3.57 20.76
C GLY A 92 -1.27 3.85 19.92
N VAL A 93 -1.43 3.06 18.86
CA VAL A 93 -2.48 3.21 17.86
C VAL A 93 -3.75 2.50 18.32
N HIS A 94 -4.87 3.21 18.28
CA HIS A 94 -6.20 2.62 18.41
C HIS A 94 -6.74 2.26 17.04
N TYR A 95 -7.21 1.02 16.90
CA TYR A 95 -7.75 0.52 15.63
C TYR A 95 -8.93 -0.41 15.88
N GLN A 96 -9.70 -0.64 14.82
CA GLN A 96 -10.83 -1.53 14.83
C GLN A 96 -10.50 -2.77 13.99
N LEU A 97 -10.80 -3.94 14.52
CA LEU A 97 -10.62 -5.18 13.79
C LEU A 97 -11.58 -5.25 12.59
N PRO A 98 -11.11 -5.74 11.43
CA PRO A 98 -11.97 -5.94 10.26
C PRO A 98 -13.11 -6.92 10.54
N HIS A 99 -12.85 -7.94 11.37
CA HIS A 99 -13.84 -8.93 11.78
C HIS A 99 -14.41 -8.59 13.16
N GLY A 100 -15.74 -8.55 13.28
CA GLY A 100 -16.44 -8.32 14.55
C GLY A 100 -16.35 -6.89 15.11
N GLY A 101 -15.50 -6.03 14.56
CA GLY A 101 -15.46 -4.61 14.91
C GLY A 101 -14.92 -4.31 16.30
N ALA A 102 -14.22 -5.25 16.94
CA ALA A 102 -13.62 -5.04 18.25
C ALA A 102 -12.53 -3.96 18.18
N LYS A 103 -12.50 -3.07 19.19
CA LYS A 103 -11.50 -2.01 19.30
C LYS A 103 -10.27 -2.55 20.02
N LYS A 104 -9.11 -2.45 19.37
CA LYS A 104 -7.81 -2.85 19.93
C LYS A 104 -6.88 -1.65 20.00
N THR A 105 -5.81 -1.81 20.76
CA THR A 105 -4.69 -0.86 20.85
C THR A 105 -3.41 -1.63 20.62
N VAL A 106 -2.46 -1.06 19.90
CA VAL A 106 -1.12 -1.59 19.76
C VAL A 106 -0.09 -0.50 20.04
N ASN A 107 0.82 -0.76 20.97
CA ASN A 107 1.92 0.15 21.30
C ASN A 107 3.20 -0.18 20.52
N GLY A 108 4.24 0.64 20.68
CA GLY A 108 5.51 0.44 19.96
C GLY A 108 6.18 -0.91 20.21
N ALA A 109 6.22 -1.36 21.48
CA ALA A 109 6.86 -2.63 21.84
C ALA A 109 6.10 -3.84 21.24
N GLU A 110 4.78 -3.83 21.32
CA GLU A 110 3.93 -4.86 20.71
C GLU A 110 4.09 -4.85 19.17
N TYR A 111 4.15 -3.67 18.55
CA TYR A 111 4.34 -3.56 17.10
C TYR A 111 5.74 -4.03 16.66
N GLU A 112 6.78 -3.82 17.46
CA GLU A 112 8.13 -4.33 17.18
C GLU A 112 8.17 -5.86 17.11
N GLU A 113 7.42 -6.55 17.97
CA GLU A 113 7.26 -8.01 17.90
C GLU A 113 6.60 -8.43 16.58
N TRP A 114 5.63 -7.67 16.10
CA TRP A 114 4.99 -7.88 14.80
C TRP A 114 5.95 -7.67 13.63
N LEU A 115 6.79 -6.64 13.69
CA LEU A 115 7.81 -6.41 12.66
C LEU A 115 8.79 -7.60 12.57
N LYS A 116 9.19 -8.15 13.73
CA LYS A 116 10.01 -9.36 13.79
C LYS A 116 9.27 -10.56 13.22
N ALA A 117 8.03 -10.83 13.62
CA ALA A 117 7.26 -11.97 13.13
C ALA A 117 6.95 -11.90 11.62
N ALA A 118 6.82 -10.70 11.06
CA ALA A 118 6.44 -10.52 9.66
C ALA A 118 7.51 -11.00 8.66
N HIS A 119 8.80 -10.97 9.05
CA HIS A 119 9.95 -11.21 8.16
C HIS A 119 9.81 -10.55 6.78
N ALA A 120 9.33 -9.30 6.76
CA ALA A 120 9.04 -8.60 5.51
C ALA A 120 10.34 -8.12 4.83
N SER A 121 10.34 -8.06 3.50
CA SER A 121 11.47 -7.46 2.76
C SER A 121 11.60 -5.96 3.02
N VAL A 122 10.45 -5.29 3.17
CA VAL A 122 10.31 -3.92 3.65
C VAL A 122 9.27 -3.91 4.74
N ALA A 123 9.58 -3.28 5.86
CA ALA A 123 8.63 -3.03 6.93
C ALA A 123 8.50 -1.53 7.15
N LEU A 124 7.27 -1.06 7.37
CA LEU A 124 7.01 0.31 7.79
C LEU A 124 6.86 0.40 9.31
N PRO A 125 7.38 1.48 9.93
CA PRO A 125 7.26 1.68 11.37
C PRO A 125 5.81 1.91 11.78
N LEU A 126 5.54 1.80 13.08
CA LEU A 126 4.23 2.10 13.65
C LEU A 126 3.83 3.53 13.28
N SER A 127 2.72 3.66 12.56
CA SER A 127 2.22 4.95 12.13
C SER A 127 0.72 4.90 11.86
N GLN A 128 0.07 6.05 12.03
CA GLN A 128 -1.33 6.26 11.70
C GLN A 128 -1.50 7.71 11.25
N ALA A 129 -1.96 7.89 10.01
CA ALA A 129 -2.16 9.23 9.46
C ALA A 129 -3.34 9.95 10.13
N PRO A 130 -3.26 11.26 10.38
CA PRO A 130 -4.43 12.05 10.77
C PRO A 130 -5.45 12.12 9.62
N ASP A 131 -6.66 12.58 9.92
CA ASP A 131 -7.59 12.97 8.86
C ASP A 131 -7.00 14.13 8.05
N HIS A 132 -7.19 14.10 6.73
CA HIS A 132 -6.59 15.09 5.82
C HIS A 132 -7.04 16.52 6.11
N TYR A 133 -8.28 16.69 6.58
CA TYR A 133 -8.89 17.97 6.91
C TYR A 133 -9.02 18.18 8.42
N ALA A 134 -8.24 17.45 9.23
CA ALA A 134 -8.22 17.67 10.68
C ALA A 134 -7.76 19.11 11.02
N PRO A 135 -8.15 19.63 12.20
CA PRO A 135 -7.60 20.90 12.71
C PRO A 135 -6.06 20.91 12.71
N VAL A 136 -5.47 22.05 12.40
CA VAL A 136 -4.01 22.23 12.28
C VAL A 136 -3.25 21.67 13.50
N ASP A 137 -3.71 21.99 14.71
CA ASP A 137 -3.09 21.49 15.95
C ASP A 137 -3.08 19.96 16.04
N ASN A 138 -4.14 19.29 15.54
CA ASN A 138 -4.19 17.83 15.51
C ASN A 138 -3.22 17.26 14.46
N ILE A 139 -3.10 17.91 13.29
CA ILE A 139 -2.15 17.51 12.24
C ILE A 139 -0.72 17.64 12.76
N VAL A 140 -0.34 18.81 13.29
CA VAL A 140 1.00 19.05 13.85
C VAL A 140 1.30 18.06 14.98
N ARG A 141 0.35 17.86 15.90
CA ARG A 141 0.54 16.88 16.98
C ARG A 141 0.68 15.45 16.46
N SER A 142 -0.04 15.07 15.41
CA SER A 142 0.09 13.73 14.80
C SER A 142 1.49 13.49 14.22
N VAL A 143 2.14 14.52 13.69
CA VAL A 143 3.53 14.42 13.19
C VAL A 143 4.47 14.04 14.32
N ALA A 144 4.44 14.77 15.43
CA ALA A 144 5.27 14.48 16.60
C ALA A 144 5.01 13.07 17.18
N VAL A 145 3.75 12.64 17.25
CA VAL A 145 3.39 11.29 17.74
C VAL A 145 3.90 10.20 16.81
N ASN A 146 3.75 10.36 15.49
CA ASN A 146 4.26 9.39 14.52
C ASN A 146 5.79 9.37 14.51
N ALA A 147 6.48 10.50 14.71
CA ALA A 147 7.93 10.54 14.83
C ALA A 147 8.43 9.74 16.05
N ALA A 148 7.73 9.86 17.19
CA ALA A 148 8.03 9.09 18.39
C ALA A 148 7.77 7.58 18.20
N TRP A 149 6.67 7.21 17.55
CA TRP A 149 6.40 5.81 17.20
C TRP A 149 7.42 5.24 16.21
N GLY A 150 7.84 6.03 15.23
CA GLY A 150 8.91 5.68 14.29
C GLY A 150 10.23 5.36 15.00
N ALA A 151 10.64 6.20 15.95
CA ALA A 151 11.84 5.97 16.75
C ALA A 151 11.75 4.73 17.65
N GLN A 152 10.55 4.38 18.14
CA GLN A 152 10.32 3.16 18.94
C GLN A 152 10.28 1.88 18.09
N THR A 153 9.98 2.00 16.80
CA THR A 153 9.83 0.86 15.88
C THR A 153 10.71 1.06 14.66
N PRO A 154 12.03 1.23 14.85
CA PRO A 154 12.92 1.66 13.77
C PRO A 154 12.92 0.66 12.62
N THR A 155 12.83 1.19 11.41
CA THR A 155 12.95 0.44 10.16
C THR A 155 13.87 1.19 9.21
N GLY A 156 14.19 0.61 8.04
CA GLY A 156 14.90 1.33 6.97
C GLY A 156 14.04 2.40 6.25
N TRP A 157 12.79 2.60 6.69
CA TRP A 157 11.79 3.49 6.09
C TRP A 157 11.15 4.39 7.15
N GLY A 158 10.86 5.62 6.75
CA GLY A 158 10.08 6.58 7.53
C GLY A 158 8.73 6.84 6.90
N VAL A 159 7.74 7.20 7.73
CA VAL A 159 6.40 7.56 7.25
C VAL A 159 6.22 9.07 7.37
N VAL A 160 6.16 9.74 6.23
CA VAL A 160 5.91 11.18 6.16
C VAL A 160 4.43 11.42 6.48
N GLN A 161 4.17 12.22 7.51
CA GLN A 161 2.84 12.65 7.94
C GLN A 161 2.66 14.14 7.72
N GLY A 162 1.45 14.65 7.97
CA GLY A 162 1.16 16.08 7.87
C GLY A 162 -0.02 16.43 6.97
N ALA A 163 -0.77 15.43 6.48
CA ALA A 163 -2.01 15.64 5.71
C ALA A 163 -1.77 16.60 4.53
N GLY A 164 -2.70 17.52 4.26
CA GLY A 164 -2.59 18.55 3.24
C GLY A 164 -1.72 19.77 3.63
N LEU A 165 -1.10 19.77 4.82
CA LEU A 165 -0.38 20.94 5.35
C LEU A 165 1.13 20.86 5.07
N LYS A 166 1.63 21.76 4.21
CA LYS A 166 3.04 21.82 3.81
C LYS A 166 4.02 21.88 5.00
N ALA A 167 3.74 22.77 5.96
CA ALA A 167 4.60 22.96 7.13
C ALA A 167 4.73 21.67 7.98
N ALA A 168 3.63 20.94 8.15
CA ALA A 168 3.64 19.68 8.88
C ALA A 168 4.37 18.57 8.13
N ARG A 169 4.23 18.50 6.79
CA ARG A 169 5.01 17.58 5.94
C ARG A 169 6.52 17.87 6.05
N GLN A 170 6.90 19.15 5.99
CA GLN A 170 8.29 19.58 6.15
C GLN A 170 8.85 19.22 7.53
N GLU A 171 8.08 19.45 8.60
CA GLU A 171 8.47 19.05 9.96
C GLU A 171 8.60 17.53 10.08
N SER A 172 7.66 16.76 9.50
CA SER A 172 7.74 15.30 9.48
C SER A 172 9.00 14.81 8.78
N ILE A 173 9.39 15.41 7.67
CA ILE A 173 10.61 15.05 6.93
C ILE A 173 11.85 15.41 7.76
N ALA A 174 11.86 16.56 8.43
CA ALA A 174 12.97 16.97 9.29
C ALA A 174 13.23 15.95 10.41
N TYR A 175 12.20 15.50 11.13
CA TYR A 175 12.35 14.45 12.15
C TYR A 175 12.94 13.16 11.58
N LEU A 176 12.51 12.73 10.39
CA LEU A 176 13.00 11.51 9.75
C LEU A 176 14.48 11.65 9.33
N VAL A 177 14.86 12.80 8.79
CA VAL A 177 16.25 13.08 8.41
C VAL A 177 17.17 13.11 9.63
N GLU A 178 16.73 13.70 10.74
CA GLU A 178 17.46 13.68 12.02
C GLU A 178 17.68 12.26 12.55
N GLN A 179 16.78 11.33 12.21
CA GLN A 179 16.87 9.90 12.52
C GLN A 179 17.69 9.10 11.50
N ASN A 180 18.34 9.76 10.54
CA ASN A 180 19.09 9.15 9.42
C ASN A 180 18.22 8.28 8.49
N ILE A 181 16.92 8.57 8.41
CA ILE A 181 16.03 7.90 7.46
C ILE A 181 16.16 8.54 6.07
N THR A 182 16.34 7.69 5.07
CA THR A 182 16.54 8.09 3.67
C THR A 182 15.46 7.56 2.72
N ASN A 183 14.60 6.65 3.17
CA ASN A 183 13.49 6.11 2.38
C ASN A 183 12.15 6.50 3.00
N PHE A 184 11.19 6.91 2.17
CA PHE A 184 9.97 7.57 2.61
C PHE A 184 8.73 6.88 2.07
N TYR A 185 7.84 6.50 2.98
CA TYR A 185 6.45 6.20 2.67
C TYR A 185 5.59 7.44 2.92
N LEU A 186 4.74 7.81 1.98
CA LEU A 186 3.87 8.98 2.10
C LEU A 186 2.56 8.58 2.78
N GLY A 187 2.43 8.89 4.08
CA GLY A 187 1.23 8.59 4.86
C GLY A 187 0.05 9.48 4.51
N GLY A 188 -1.16 8.92 4.59
CA GLY A 188 -2.43 9.61 4.33
C GLY A 188 -2.91 9.52 2.88
N PHE A 189 -2.09 9.03 1.95
CA PHE A 189 -2.45 8.84 0.54
C PHE A 189 -3.34 7.62 0.29
N GLU A 190 -3.43 6.71 1.27
CA GLU A 190 -4.36 5.58 1.30
C GLU A 190 -5.82 5.98 1.60
N ARG A 191 -6.07 7.26 1.88
CA ARG A 191 -7.39 7.79 2.25
C ARG A 191 -8.18 8.25 1.03
N PRO A 192 -9.53 8.21 1.09
CA PRO A 192 -10.35 8.83 0.05
C PRO A 192 -10.13 10.34 0.06
N LEU A 193 -9.64 10.87 -1.06
CA LEU A 193 -9.42 12.27 -1.37
C LEU A 193 -9.93 12.53 -2.79
N GLU A 194 -10.18 13.78 -3.15
CA GLU A 194 -10.34 14.14 -4.57
C GLU A 194 -8.99 14.05 -5.28
N ASP A 195 -8.99 13.70 -6.56
CA ASP A 195 -7.77 13.40 -7.32
C ASP A 195 -6.84 14.63 -7.43
N GLU A 196 -7.39 15.83 -7.60
CA GLU A 196 -6.61 17.07 -7.65
C GLU A 196 -5.94 17.39 -6.30
N GLU A 197 -6.65 17.16 -5.18
CA GLU A 197 -6.10 17.39 -3.85
C GLU A 197 -5.04 16.34 -3.49
N TRP A 198 -5.26 15.09 -3.90
CA TRP A 198 -4.28 14.02 -3.79
C TRP A 198 -3.00 14.37 -4.56
N GLN A 199 -3.11 14.81 -5.82
CA GLN A 199 -1.96 15.21 -6.65
C GLN A 199 -1.24 16.42 -6.06
N ARG A 200 -1.98 17.47 -5.67
CA ARG A 200 -1.39 18.66 -5.04
C ARG A 200 -0.60 18.30 -3.78
N SER A 201 -1.11 17.38 -2.97
CA SER A 201 -0.41 16.90 -1.77
C SER A 201 0.84 16.10 -2.11
N LEU A 202 0.79 15.27 -3.16
CA LEU A 202 1.91 14.47 -3.64
C LEU A 202 3.05 15.36 -4.12
N GLU A 203 2.79 16.28 -5.05
CA GLU A 203 3.78 17.21 -5.61
C GLU A 203 4.43 18.04 -4.51
N MET A 204 3.61 18.66 -3.67
CA MET A 204 4.07 19.43 -2.51
C MET A 204 4.97 18.62 -1.58
N THR A 205 4.66 17.34 -1.36
CA THR A 205 5.44 16.49 -0.44
C THR A 205 6.73 16.01 -1.10
N THR A 206 6.68 15.60 -2.36
CA THR A 206 7.85 15.13 -3.12
C THR A 206 8.89 16.23 -3.32
N ASP A 207 8.46 17.48 -3.55
CA ASP A 207 9.34 18.67 -3.61
C ASP A 207 10.13 18.93 -2.32
N LEU A 208 9.65 18.43 -1.17
CA LEU A 208 10.29 18.60 0.13
C LEU A 208 11.27 17.47 0.48
N LEU A 209 11.23 16.35 -0.24
CA LEU A 209 12.03 15.18 0.09
C LEU A 209 13.51 15.41 -0.23
N PRO A 210 14.43 14.89 0.59
CA PRO A 210 15.84 14.91 0.26
C PRO A 210 16.11 14.08 -1.00
N PRO A 211 17.11 14.47 -1.81
CA PRO A 211 17.44 13.74 -3.04
C PRO A 211 17.95 12.33 -2.72
N ASN A 212 17.82 11.43 -3.70
CA ASN A 212 18.33 10.05 -3.68
C ASN A 212 17.63 9.08 -2.70
N GLY A 213 16.53 9.49 -2.07
CA GLY A 213 15.70 8.61 -1.26
C GLY A 213 14.67 7.84 -2.08
N LEU A 214 14.38 6.59 -1.70
CA LEU A 214 13.25 5.87 -2.28
C LEU A 214 11.94 6.43 -1.75
N VAL A 215 10.95 6.50 -2.63
CA VAL A 215 9.62 7.06 -2.32
C VAL A 215 8.56 6.02 -2.62
N MET A 216 7.70 5.77 -1.65
CA MET A 216 6.59 4.84 -1.73
C MET A 216 5.27 5.54 -1.44
N VAL A 217 4.27 5.31 -2.29
CA VAL A 217 2.95 5.96 -2.16
C VAL A 217 1.85 5.00 -2.58
N GLU A 218 0.69 5.11 -1.91
CA GLU A 218 -0.53 4.41 -2.32
C GLU A 218 -1.31 5.21 -3.37
N ALA A 219 -1.65 4.57 -4.50
CA ALA A 219 -2.39 5.16 -5.61
C ALA A 219 -3.54 4.22 -6.06
N ALA A 220 -4.78 4.63 -5.78
CA ALA A 220 -5.96 3.78 -5.98
C ALA A 220 -6.68 3.96 -7.33
N THR A 221 -6.26 4.92 -8.16
CA THR A 221 -6.88 5.20 -9.47
C THR A 221 -5.83 5.25 -10.58
N PRO A 222 -6.22 5.04 -11.85
CA PRO A 222 -5.31 5.22 -13.00
C PRO A 222 -4.61 6.57 -13.00
N PHE A 223 -5.37 7.64 -12.73
CA PHE A 223 -4.85 9.01 -12.63
C PHE A 223 -3.76 9.12 -11.55
N ARG A 224 -4.02 8.63 -10.34
CA ARG A 224 -3.04 8.68 -9.24
C ARG A 224 -1.78 7.86 -9.53
N ILE A 225 -1.91 6.73 -10.22
CA ILE A 225 -0.75 5.92 -10.63
C ILE A 225 0.13 6.72 -11.59
N GLN A 226 -0.47 7.40 -12.57
CA GLN A 226 0.26 8.25 -13.51
C GLN A 226 0.92 9.43 -12.80
N ALA A 227 0.17 10.15 -11.95
CA ALA A 227 0.70 11.26 -11.16
C ALA A 227 1.84 10.82 -10.21
N ALA A 228 1.75 9.63 -9.61
CA ALA A 228 2.83 9.06 -8.80
C ALA A 228 4.11 8.82 -9.60
N ILE A 229 3.99 8.30 -10.83
CA ILE A 229 5.12 8.10 -11.74
C ILE A 229 5.75 9.45 -12.08
N GLU A 230 4.94 10.43 -12.44
CA GLU A 230 5.40 11.79 -12.82
C GLU A 230 6.09 12.51 -11.66
N ALA A 231 5.61 12.32 -10.42
CA ALA A 231 6.23 12.87 -9.22
C ALA A 231 7.49 12.10 -8.76
N GLY A 232 7.93 11.07 -9.49
CA GLY A 232 9.15 10.32 -9.19
C GLY A 232 9.00 9.30 -8.05
N ALA A 233 7.79 8.80 -7.79
CA ALA A 233 7.60 7.70 -6.84
C ALA A 233 8.25 6.41 -7.37
N HIS A 234 8.94 5.69 -6.49
CA HIS A 234 9.70 4.49 -6.84
C HIS A 234 8.88 3.21 -6.62
N LEU A 235 8.05 3.18 -5.58
CA LEU A 235 7.17 2.06 -5.24
C LEU A 235 5.72 2.56 -5.23
N ILE A 236 4.91 2.08 -6.17
CA ILE A 236 3.51 2.51 -6.29
C ILE A 236 2.63 1.36 -5.83
N ILE A 237 2.04 1.53 -4.65
CA ILE A 237 1.15 0.55 -4.03
C ILE A 237 -0.25 0.75 -4.56
N SER A 238 -0.88 -0.31 -5.08
CA SER A 238 -2.25 -0.24 -5.57
C SER A 238 -2.99 -1.57 -5.43
N ASP A 239 -4.27 -1.50 -5.09
CA ASP A 239 -5.21 -2.62 -5.22
C ASP A 239 -6.14 -2.47 -6.44
N LEU A 240 -5.92 -1.44 -7.28
CA LEU A 240 -6.73 -1.10 -8.47
C LEU A 240 -7.16 -2.32 -9.29
N PRO A 241 -6.26 -3.23 -9.73
CA PRO A 241 -6.69 -4.38 -10.55
C PRO A 241 -7.66 -5.31 -9.82
N LEU A 242 -7.52 -5.47 -8.50
CA LEU A 242 -8.40 -6.29 -7.66
C LEU A 242 -9.74 -5.58 -7.41
N THR A 243 -9.70 -4.28 -7.17
CA THR A 243 -10.87 -3.43 -6.96
C THR A 243 -11.74 -3.39 -8.22
N LEU A 244 -11.15 -3.16 -9.39
CA LEU A 244 -11.86 -3.18 -10.67
C LEU A 244 -12.50 -4.55 -10.95
N ALA A 245 -11.81 -5.65 -10.63
CA ALA A 245 -12.38 -6.98 -10.80
C ALA A 245 -13.65 -7.17 -9.96
N ARG A 246 -13.66 -6.68 -8.72
CA ARG A 246 -14.84 -6.68 -7.84
C ARG A 246 -16.00 -5.81 -8.33
N HIS A 247 -15.69 -4.80 -9.14
CA HIS A 247 -16.69 -3.93 -9.76
C HIS A 247 -17.07 -4.36 -11.19
N HIS A 248 -16.65 -5.56 -11.62
CA HIS A 248 -16.88 -6.08 -12.98
C HIS A 248 -16.36 -5.13 -14.06
N ARG A 249 -15.19 -4.53 -13.81
CA ARG A 249 -14.49 -3.64 -14.73
C ARG A 249 -13.17 -4.25 -15.18
N TYR A 250 -12.92 -4.11 -16.48
CA TYR A 250 -11.72 -4.58 -17.14
C TYR A 250 -10.72 -3.43 -17.28
N LEU A 251 -9.54 -3.60 -16.70
CA LEU A 251 -8.42 -2.67 -16.81
C LEU A 251 -7.71 -2.92 -18.14
N GLN A 252 -7.52 -1.89 -18.94
CA GLN A 252 -6.80 -1.92 -20.21
C GLN A 252 -5.30 -1.69 -20.01
N GLU A 253 -4.50 -1.96 -21.06
CA GLU A 253 -3.03 -1.83 -21.03
C GLU A 253 -2.53 -0.39 -20.83
N ASP A 254 -3.38 0.62 -21.04
CA ASP A 254 -3.08 2.04 -20.82
C ASP A 254 -3.56 2.56 -19.44
N LEU A 255 -3.97 1.64 -18.56
CA LEU A 255 -4.64 1.88 -17.28
C LEU A 255 -6.07 2.45 -17.34
N SER A 256 -6.61 2.76 -18.52
CA SER A 256 -8.06 3.03 -18.61
C SER A 256 -8.86 1.79 -18.27
N ASP A 257 -10.13 1.94 -17.93
CA ASP A 257 -10.98 0.79 -17.59
C ASP A 257 -12.38 0.91 -18.20
N VAL A 258 -12.96 -0.23 -18.53
CA VAL A 258 -14.28 -0.37 -19.16
C VAL A 258 -15.13 -1.40 -18.44
N PRO A 259 -16.46 -1.38 -18.59
CA PRO A 259 -17.29 -2.53 -18.20
C PRO A 259 -16.75 -3.84 -18.81
N VAL A 260 -16.79 -4.94 -18.06
CA VAL A 260 -16.18 -6.21 -18.48
C VAL A 260 -16.73 -6.74 -19.81
N GLU A 261 -18.00 -6.46 -20.09
CA GLU A 261 -18.68 -6.81 -21.33
C GLU A 261 -18.08 -6.10 -22.56
N GLU A 262 -17.48 -4.94 -22.38
CA GLU A 262 -16.85 -4.14 -23.44
C GLU A 262 -15.38 -4.50 -23.63
N GLY A 263 -14.72 -4.96 -22.57
CA GLY A 263 -13.29 -5.25 -22.56
C GLY A 263 -12.87 -6.60 -23.15
N ALA A 264 -13.80 -7.55 -23.28
CA ALA A 264 -13.55 -8.92 -23.73
C ALA A 264 -12.29 -9.61 -23.11
N PRO A 265 -12.15 -9.63 -21.76
CA PRO A 265 -11.00 -10.28 -21.12
C PRO A 265 -10.83 -11.73 -21.59
N HIS A 266 -9.59 -12.16 -21.80
CA HIS A 266 -9.23 -13.49 -22.31
C HIS A 266 -9.85 -13.84 -23.67
N GLY A 267 -10.30 -12.85 -24.44
CA GLY A 267 -10.97 -13.06 -25.73
C GLY A 267 -12.36 -13.70 -25.60
N LEU A 268 -12.95 -13.69 -24.39
CA LEU A 268 -14.30 -14.19 -24.18
C LEU A 268 -15.32 -13.23 -24.80
N PRO A 269 -16.35 -13.75 -25.49
CA PRO A 269 -17.34 -12.91 -26.14
C PRO A 269 -18.14 -12.11 -25.11
N LYS A 270 -18.53 -10.89 -25.47
CA LYS A 270 -19.34 -9.97 -24.65
C LYS A 270 -20.55 -10.66 -23.97
N GLN A 271 -21.21 -11.56 -24.70
CA GLN A 271 -22.40 -12.26 -24.24
C GLN A 271 -22.13 -13.29 -23.13
N ALA A 272 -20.89 -13.74 -22.95
CA ALA A 272 -20.54 -14.68 -21.89
C ALA A 272 -20.48 -14.03 -20.51
N TRP A 273 -20.12 -12.74 -20.45
CA TRP A 273 -19.84 -12.05 -19.19
C TRP A 273 -21.05 -11.89 -18.28
N PRO A 274 -22.26 -11.51 -18.75
CA PRO A 274 -23.44 -11.49 -17.88
C PRO A 274 -23.73 -12.84 -17.24
N TYR A 275 -23.58 -13.94 -17.98
CA TYR A 275 -23.75 -15.28 -17.43
C TYR A 275 -22.68 -15.61 -16.39
N LEU A 276 -21.41 -15.27 -16.65
CA LEU A 276 -20.31 -15.51 -15.71
C LEU A 276 -20.48 -14.68 -14.43
N THR A 277 -20.77 -13.38 -14.54
CA THR A 277 -20.89 -12.47 -13.39
C THR A 277 -22.14 -12.72 -12.56
N GLU A 278 -23.20 -13.32 -13.12
CA GLU A 278 -24.41 -13.67 -12.37
C GLU A 278 -24.43 -15.10 -11.84
N ARG A 279 -23.91 -16.08 -12.61
CA ARG A 279 -24.07 -17.51 -12.32
C ARG A 279 -22.77 -18.21 -11.91
N HIS A 280 -21.61 -17.66 -12.28
CA HIS A 280 -20.29 -18.22 -11.99
C HIS A 280 -19.37 -17.17 -11.40
N VAL A 281 -19.86 -16.43 -10.40
CA VAL A 281 -19.22 -15.23 -9.82
C VAL A 281 -17.75 -15.47 -9.46
N GLY A 282 -17.43 -16.61 -8.84
CA GLY A 282 -16.05 -16.96 -8.49
C GLY A 282 -15.13 -17.13 -9.69
N LEU A 283 -15.60 -17.76 -10.76
CA LEU A 283 -14.85 -17.89 -12.02
C LEU A 283 -14.69 -16.54 -12.70
N ALA A 284 -15.76 -15.73 -12.75
CA ALA A 284 -15.72 -14.38 -13.32
C ALA A 284 -14.70 -13.50 -12.59
N MET A 285 -14.75 -13.49 -11.25
CA MET A 285 -13.82 -12.75 -10.39
C MET A 285 -12.38 -13.17 -10.64
N ARG A 286 -12.14 -14.48 -10.74
CA ARG A 286 -10.82 -15.04 -10.99
C ARG A 286 -10.26 -14.64 -12.35
N LEU A 287 -11.03 -14.84 -13.42
CA LEU A 287 -10.62 -14.49 -14.79
C LEU A 287 -10.34 -13.00 -14.92
N LEU A 288 -11.21 -12.16 -14.36
CA LEU A 288 -11.07 -10.72 -14.43
C LEU A 288 -9.90 -10.21 -13.59
N THR A 289 -9.68 -10.79 -12.40
CA THR A 289 -8.49 -10.50 -11.58
C THR A 289 -7.21 -10.81 -12.34
N GLU A 290 -7.11 -12.00 -12.96
CA GLU A 290 -5.94 -12.38 -13.74
C GLU A 290 -5.67 -11.39 -14.88
N ALA A 291 -6.71 -11.05 -15.65
CA ALA A 291 -6.57 -10.15 -16.79
C ALA A 291 -6.16 -8.73 -16.36
N ASN A 292 -6.79 -8.21 -15.30
CA ASN A 292 -6.49 -6.88 -14.78
C ASN A 292 -5.08 -6.79 -14.21
N VAL A 293 -4.63 -7.79 -13.42
CA VAL A 293 -3.28 -7.79 -12.86
C VAL A 293 -2.24 -7.90 -13.98
N LYS A 294 -2.47 -8.71 -15.02
CA LYS A 294 -1.59 -8.79 -16.19
C LYS A 294 -1.45 -7.45 -16.92
N ASN A 295 -2.55 -6.76 -17.18
CA ASN A 295 -2.52 -5.47 -17.86
C ASN A 295 -1.83 -4.40 -16.99
N TRP A 296 -2.09 -4.42 -15.68
CA TRP A 296 -1.44 -3.53 -14.73
C TRP A 296 0.08 -3.72 -14.70
N THR A 297 0.59 -4.95 -14.59
CA THR A 297 2.04 -5.19 -14.61
C THR A 297 2.66 -4.91 -15.97
N ALA A 298 1.95 -5.19 -17.07
CA ALA A 298 2.39 -4.87 -18.43
C ALA A 298 2.56 -3.36 -18.65
N TYR A 299 1.66 -2.53 -18.10
CA TYR A 299 1.76 -1.08 -18.13
C TYR A 299 3.07 -0.60 -17.48
N PHE A 300 3.38 -1.07 -16.27
CA PHE A 300 4.63 -0.71 -15.59
C PHE A 300 5.86 -1.23 -16.34
N ALA A 301 5.81 -2.44 -16.90
CA ALA A 301 6.90 -2.96 -17.71
C ALA A 301 7.15 -2.12 -18.98
N LYS A 302 6.08 -1.57 -19.58
CA LYS A 302 6.18 -0.61 -20.69
C LYS A 302 6.80 0.70 -20.24
N LYS A 303 6.31 1.29 -19.14
CA LYS A 303 6.87 2.54 -18.57
C LYS A 303 8.35 2.41 -18.20
N HIS A 304 8.73 1.29 -17.60
CA HIS A 304 10.12 0.97 -17.31
C HIS A 304 11.00 0.97 -18.57
N ARG A 305 10.52 0.43 -19.71
CA ARG A 305 11.26 0.49 -20.98
C ARG A 305 11.32 1.90 -21.56
N GLU A 306 10.25 2.68 -21.43
CA GLU A 306 10.19 4.07 -21.90
C GLU A 306 11.17 4.98 -21.15
N MET A 307 11.37 4.76 -19.84
CA MET A 307 12.24 5.59 -19.01
C MET A 307 13.73 5.23 -19.08
N LEU A 308 14.08 4.05 -19.59
CA LEU A 308 15.48 3.61 -19.76
C LEU A 308 16.07 3.93 -21.14
N ASN A 309 15.22 4.26 -22.12
CA ASN A 309 15.63 4.64 -23.48
C ASN A 309 15.67 6.16 -23.63
#